data_AF-A0A6J4U6A2-F1
#
_entry.id   AF-A0A6J4U6A2-F1
#
_cell.length_a   1.000
_cell.length_b   1.000
_cell.length_c   1.000
_cell.angle_alpha   90.00
_cell.angle_beta   90.00
_cell.angle_gamma   90.00
#
_symmetry.space_group_name_H-M   'P 1'
#
loop_
_entity.id
_entity.type
_entity.pdbx_description
1 polymer ?
#
loop_
_entity_poly.entity_id
_entity_poly.type
_entity_poly.pdbx_seq_one_letter_code
_entity_poly.pdbx_strand_id
1 'polypeptide(L)'
;MDTSQTNRAGGDPFGREGAGGAPDGYGSLITGVIKDMQDLLRAEVQLAKTELKEDASGIGKGVAFVAGGALVGLVAFIFLMLAATYLLDRWVDRWIAAGIVGLILATIAAIVASTGKKHLSAATLKPEQTIETLKEDQQWAKQQINSVKR
;
A
#
# COMPACT_ATOMS: atom_id res chain seq x y z
N MET A 1 -46.16 -79.23 40.65
CA MET A 1 -47.63 -79.14 40.47
C MET A 1 -47.93 -77.80 39.83
N ASP A 2 -48.80 -77.87 38.84
CA ASP A 2 -48.84 -77.09 37.61
C ASP A 2 -49.72 -75.83 37.68
N THR A 3 -49.44 -74.89 36.76
CA THR A 3 -50.34 -73.92 36.07
C THR A 3 -51.49 -73.25 36.84
N SER A 4 -51.69 -71.94 36.70
CA SER A 4 -52.21 -71.37 35.45
C SER A 4 -52.22 -69.84 35.46
N GLN A 5 -51.82 -69.26 34.32
CA GLN A 5 -52.34 -68.08 33.58
C GLN A 5 -52.93 -66.86 34.36
N THR A 6 -52.80 -65.60 33.95
CA THR A 6 -53.27 -65.01 32.68
C THR A 6 -52.86 -63.50 32.63
N ASN A 7 -52.82 -62.96 31.39
CA ASN A 7 -53.38 -61.65 30.98
C ASN A 7 -52.59 -60.30 31.10
N ARG A 8 -52.13 -59.86 29.91
CA ARG A 8 -52.24 -58.56 29.21
C ARG A 8 -51.85 -57.21 29.85
N ALA A 9 -50.93 -56.57 29.11
CA ALA A 9 -51.04 -55.28 28.40
C ALA A 9 -50.81 -53.96 29.16
N GLY A 10 -50.03 -53.09 28.51
CA GLY A 10 -50.15 -51.63 28.64
C GLY A 10 -49.00 -50.95 29.38
N GLY A 11 -47.97 -50.57 28.64
CA GLY A 11 -46.86 -49.73 29.12
C GLY A 11 -45.97 -49.38 27.95
N ASP A 12 -46.43 -48.41 27.17
CA ASP A 12 -45.66 -47.65 26.20
C ASP A 12 -44.25 -47.28 26.73
N PRO A 13 -43.15 -47.74 26.10
CA PRO A 13 -41.80 -47.27 26.43
C PRO A 13 -41.52 -45.86 25.91
N PHE A 14 -42.53 -45.12 25.47
CA PHE A 14 -42.44 -43.81 24.85
C PHE A 14 -43.10 -42.74 25.72
N GLY A 15 -42.50 -42.51 26.90
CA GLY A 15 -42.67 -41.25 27.61
C GLY A 15 -42.11 -40.11 26.77
N ARG A 16 -42.98 -39.18 26.38
CA ARG A 16 -42.69 -37.97 25.61
C ARG A 16 -41.71 -37.02 26.32
N GLU A 17 -40.86 -36.42 25.48
CA GLU A 17 -40.41 -35.01 25.49
C GLU A 17 -39.91 -34.42 26.82
N GLY A 18 -38.60 -34.47 26.99
CA GLY A 18 -37.81 -33.39 27.58
C GLY A 18 -37.16 -32.58 26.47
N ALA A 19 -37.90 -31.61 25.92
CA ALA A 19 -37.38 -30.57 25.06
C ALA A 19 -36.24 -29.83 25.78
N GLY A 20 -35.04 -29.89 25.23
CA GLY A 20 -33.82 -29.33 25.83
C GLY A 20 -32.84 -28.84 24.77
N GLY A 21 -33.29 -27.90 23.93
CA GLY A 21 -32.42 -26.93 23.26
C GLY A 21 -31.59 -27.44 22.08
N ALA A 22 -32.23 -28.00 21.05
CA ALA A 22 -31.69 -27.94 19.70
C ALA A 22 -32.34 -26.73 19.00
N PRO A 23 -31.62 -25.62 18.76
CA PRO A 23 -32.05 -24.65 17.76
C PRO A 23 -31.57 -25.12 16.38
N ASP A 24 -32.48 -25.79 15.67
CA ASP A 24 -32.78 -25.59 14.24
C ASP A 24 -31.60 -25.54 13.24
N GLY A 25 -31.39 -26.67 12.56
CA GLY A 25 -30.35 -26.95 11.55
C GLY A 25 -30.40 -26.16 10.23
N TYR A 26 -30.87 -24.91 10.23
CA TYR A 26 -30.75 -23.98 9.09
C TYR A 26 -30.15 -22.64 9.52
N GLY A 27 -30.47 -22.15 10.72
CA GLY A 27 -29.87 -20.93 11.27
C GLY A 27 -28.39 -21.08 11.60
N SER A 28 -27.98 -22.27 12.05
CA SER A 28 -26.56 -22.58 12.33
C SER A 28 -25.69 -22.62 11.06
N LEU A 29 -26.26 -23.05 9.93
CA LEU A 29 -25.56 -23.10 8.63
C LEU A 29 -25.33 -21.70 8.06
N ILE A 30 -26.34 -20.83 8.11
CA ILE A 30 -26.21 -19.42 7.68
C ILE A 30 -25.21 -18.68 8.57
N THR A 31 -25.25 -18.92 9.88
CA THR A 31 -24.29 -18.34 10.83
C THR A 31 -22.86 -18.83 10.55
N GLY A 32 -22.70 -20.10 10.15
CA GLY A 32 -21.43 -20.66 9.69
C GLY A 32 -20.90 -19.99 8.43
N VAL A 33 -21.73 -19.83 7.38
CA VAL A 33 -21.32 -19.19 6.12
C VAL A 33 -20.93 -17.72 6.33
N ILE A 34 -21.68 -16.97 7.14
CA ILE A 34 -21.34 -15.57 7.46
C ILE A 34 -19.99 -15.50 8.17
N LYS A 35 -19.71 -16.45 9.07
CA LYS A 35 -18.44 -16.53 9.78
C LYS A 35 -17.28 -16.85 8.82
N ASP A 36 -17.46 -17.82 7.92
CA ASP A 36 -16.45 -18.17 6.93
C ASP A 36 -16.15 -17.00 5.98
N MET A 37 -17.17 -16.23 5.58
CA MET A 37 -16.98 -15.01 4.79
C MET A 37 -16.22 -13.93 5.56
N GLN A 38 -16.50 -13.74 6.87
CA GLN A 38 -15.75 -12.82 7.72
C GLN A 38 -14.28 -13.26 7.87
N ASP A 39 -14.04 -14.56 7.98
CA ASP A 39 -12.69 -15.12 8.10
C ASP A 39 -11.89 -14.95 6.80
N LEU A 40 -12.52 -15.17 5.63
CA LEU A 40 -11.91 -14.89 4.32
C LEU A 40 -11.58 -13.41 4.13
N LEU A 41 -12.54 -12.51 4.42
CA LEU A 41 -12.30 -11.06 4.33
C LEU A 41 -11.16 -10.62 5.24
N ARG A 42 -11.10 -11.18 6.45
CA ARG A 42 -10.03 -10.88 7.40
C ARG A 42 -8.68 -11.41 6.90
N ALA A 43 -8.65 -12.57 6.25
CA ALA A 43 -7.45 -13.13 5.63
C ALA A 43 -6.97 -12.27 4.47
N GLU A 44 -7.87 -11.81 3.59
CA GLU A 44 -7.54 -10.94 2.45
C GLU A 44 -6.95 -9.60 2.93
N VAL A 45 -7.54 -8.99 3.96
CA VAL A 45 -7.02 -7.75 4.57
C VAL A 45 -5.65 -7.98 5.21
N GLN A 46 -5.43 -9.12 5.87
CA GLN A 46 -4.13 -9.46 6.46
C GLN A 46 -3.07 -9.69 5.37
N LEU A 47 -3.45 -10.34 4.27
CA LEU A 47 -2.57 -10.57 3.13
C LEU A 47 -2.21 -9.25 2.46
N ALA A 48 -3.20 -8.44 2.10
CA ALA A 48 -3.00 -7.11 1.51
C ALA A 48 -2.12 -6.22 2.41
N LYS A 49 -2.34 -6.23 3.72
CA LYS A 49 -1.49 -5.49 4.68
C LYS A 49 -0.05 -5.99 4.70
N THR A 50 0.16 -7.29 4.51
CA THR A 50 1.50 -7.90 4.47
C THR A 50 2.22 -7.51 3.18
N GLU A 51 1.54 -7.62 2.03
CA GLU A 51 2.08 -7.22 0.73
C GLU A 51 2.40 -5.72 0.69
N LEU A 52 1.48 -4.86 1.14
CA LEU A 52 1.72 -3.41 1.30
C LEU A 52 2.94 -3.12 2.19
N LYS A 53 3.15 -3.89 3.25
CA LYS A 53 4.30 -3.71 4.15
C LYS A 53 5.60 -4.17 3.49
N GLU A 54 5.56 -5.26 2.74
CA GLU A 54 6.70 -5.77 1.99
C GLU A 54 7.12 -4.80 0.88
N ASP A 55 6.16 -4.30 0.11
CA ASP A 55 6.34 -3.26 -0.91
C ASP A 55 6.91 -1.98 -0.31
N ALA A 56 6.30 -1.49 0.79
CA ALA A 56 6.77 -0.28 1.47
C ALA A 56 8.19 -0.46 2.05
N SER A 57 8.51 -1.65 2.56
CA SER A 57 9.85 -1.97 3.08
C SER A 57 10.88 -2.06 1.96
N GLY A 58 10.54 -2.67 0.82
CA GLY A 58 11.38 -2.75 -0.36
C GLY A 58 11.69 -1.38 -0.94
N ILE A 59 10.64 -0.56 -1.16
CA ILE A 59 10.76 0.83 -1.61
C ILE A 59 11.58 1.64 -0.60
N GLY A 60 11.29 1.50 0.70
CA GLY A 60 11.97 2.22 1.77
C GLY A 60 13.47 1.91 1.84
N LYS A 61 13.85 0.63 1.73
CA LYS A 61 15.26 0.22 1.64
C LYS A 61 15.93 0.77 0.38
N GLY A 62 15.25 0.69 -0.77
CA GLY A 62 15.75 1.25 -2.03
C GLY A 62 16.04 2.75 -1.91
N VAL A 63 15.09 3.52 -1.39
CA VAL A 63 15.25 4.96 -1.12
C VAL A 63 16.40 5.22 -0.15
N ALA A 64 16.53 4.42 0.92
CA ALA A 64 17.62 4.56 1.88
C ALA A 64 18.99 4.30 1.25
N PHE A 65 19.13 3.27 0.41
CA PHE A 65 20.38 3.00 -0.31
C PHE A 65 20.74 4.09 -1.32
N VAL A 66 19.75 4.59 -2.07
CA VAL A 66 19.97 5.70 -3.02
C VAL A 66 20.38 6.97 -2.27
N ALA A 67 19.69 7.31 -1.19
CA ALA A 67 20.02 8.49 -0.37
C ALA A 67 21.41 8.35 0.28
N GLY A 68 21.72 7.19 0.87
CA GLY A 68 23.02 6.90 1.46
C GLY A 68 24.15 6.95 0.43
N GLY A 69 23.94 6.33 -0.74
CA GLY A 69 24.87 6.38 -1.86
C GLY A 69 25.08 7.80 -2.39
N ALA A 70 24.03 8.61 -2.47
CA ALA A 70 24.13 10.02 -2.86
C ALA A 70 24.96 10.85 -1.86
N LEU A 71 24.83 10.60 -0.55
CA LEU A 71 25.65 11.25 0.46
C LEU A 71 27.14 10.87 0.35
N VAL A 72 27.44 9.58 0.22
CA VAL A 72 28.82 9.10 0.02
C VAL A 72 29.40 9.64 -1.29
N GLY A 73 28.61 9.62 -2.36
CA GLY A 73 28.96 10.19 -3.66
C GLY A 73 29.22 11.69 -3.58
N LEU A 74 28.44 12.45 -2.81
CA LEU A 74 28.65 13.88 -2.59
C LEU A 74 29.98 14.14 -1.87
N VAL A 75 30.30 13.36 -0.82
CA VAL A 75 31.59 13.48 -0.14
C VAL A 75 32.74 13.18 -1.09
N ALA A 76 32.68 12.06 -1.83
CA ALA A 76 33.68 11.71 -2.83
C ALA A 76 33.85 12.80 -3.91
N PHE A 77 32.74 13.39 -4.36
CA PHE A 77 32.74 14.47 -5.33
C PHE A 77 33.42 15.75 -4.80
N ILE A 78 33.19 16.12 -3.54
CA ILE A 78 33.90 17.24 -2.88
C ILE A 78 35.40 16.97 -2.86
N PHE A 79 35.84 15.76 -2.49
CA PHE A 79 37.26 15.40 -2.51
C PHE A 79 37.85 15.43 -3.91
N LEU A 80 37.10 15.03 -4.95
CA LEU A 80 37.54 15.16 -6.34
C LEU A 80 37.69 16.63 -6.76
N MET A 81 36.79 17.52 -6.35
CA MET A 81 36.93 18.96 -6.62
C MET A 81 38.15 19.57 -5.92
N LEU A 82 38.42 19.16 -4.67
CA LEU A 82 39.64 19.55 -3.96
C LEU A 82 40.89 19.02 -4.66
N ALA A 83 40.90 17.75 -5.06
CA ALA A 83 42.01 17.14 -5.79
C ALA A 83 42.26 17.86 -7.12
N ALA A 84 41.22 18.17 -7.89
CA ALA A 84 41.31 18.94 -9.12
C ALA A 84 41.88 20.35 -8.88
N THR A 85 41.43 21.01 -7.81
CA THR A 85 41.93 22.34 -7.42
C THR A 85 43.42 22.28 -7.07
N TYR A 86 43.84 21.32 -6.24
CA TYR A 86 45.25 21.14 -5.88
C TYR A 86 46.13 20.71 -7.06
N LEU A 87 45.57 19.99 -8.03
CA LEU A 87 46.27 19.64 -9.26
C LEU A 87 46.52 20.88 -10.12
N LEU A 88 45.52 21.76 -10.25
CA LEU A 88 45.65 23.04 -10.97
C LEU A 88 46.54 24.06 -10.24
N ASP A 89 46.56 24.05 -8.90
CA ASP A 89 47.42 24.89 -8.05
C ASP A 89 48.92 24.71 -8.35
N ARG A 90 49.30 23.63 -9.05
CA ARG A 90 50.67 23.41 -9.53
C ARG A 90 51.08 24.31 -10.71
N TRP A 91 50.11 24.89 -11.41
CA TRP A 91 50.31 25.66 -12.64
C TRP A 91 49.83 27.11 -12.52
N VAL A 92 48.88 27.39 -11.62
CA VAL A 92 48.29 28.71 -11.39
C VAL A 92 48.06 28.94 -9.90
N ASP A 93 47.83 30.20 -9.50
CA ASP A 93 47.48 30.52 -8.11
C ASP A 93 46.22 29.76 -7.66
N ARG A 94 46.22 29.32 -6.40
CA ARG A 94 45.11 28.57 -5.78
C ARG A 94 43.73 29.16 -5.99
N TRP A 95 43.61 30.49 -5.93
CA TRP A 95 42.32 31.17 -6.11
C TRP A 95 41.82 31.06 -7.55
N ILE A 96 42.72 31.09 -8.53
CA ILE A 96 42.41 30.89 -9.96
C ILE A 96 42.03 29.43 -10.20
N ALA A 97 42.79 28.48 -9.63
CA ALA A 97 42.50 27.06 -9.71
C ALA A 97 41.08 26.74 -9.21
N ALA A 98 40.75 27.23 -8.01
CA ALA A 98 39.43 27.07 -7.41
C ALA A 98 38.34 27.73 -8.27
N GLY A 99 38.62 28.91 -8.83
CA GLY A 99 37.72 29.63 -9.74
C GLY A 99 37.39 28.83 -11.01
N ILE A 100 38.40 28.22 -11.64
CA ILE A 100 38.21 27.40 -12.85
C ILE A 100 37.35 26.17 -12.55
N VAL A 101 37.69 25.42 -11.49
CA VAL A 101 36.93 24.24 -11.08
C VAL A 101 35.49 24.62 -10.73
N GLY A 102 35.30 25.72 -10.00
CA GLY A 102 33.98 26.25 -9.65
C GLY A 102 33.16 26.66 -10.87
N LEU A 103 33.78 27.28 -11.88
CA LEU A 103 33.10 27.69 -13.12
C LEU A 103 32.62 26.48 -13.94
N ILE A 104 33.47 25.45 -14.05
CA ILE A 104 33.10 24.18 -14.71
C ILE A 104 31.90 23.57 -13.99
N LEU A 105 31.96 23.51 -12.66
CA LEU A 105 30.87 22.97 -11.85
C LEU A 105 29.57 23.76 -11.99
N ALA A 106 29.64 25.09 -11.97
CA ALA A 106 28.50 25.96 -12.16
C ALA A 106 27.85 25.75 -13.54
N THR A 107 28.67 25.53 -14.57
CA THR A 107 28.19 25.22 -15.93
C THR A 107 27.43 23.89 -15.97
N ILE A 108 28.01 22.84 -15.38
CA ILE A 108 27.34 21.53 -15.27
C ILE A 108 26.02 21.66 -14.48
N ALA A 109 26.03 22.37 -13.36
CA ALA A 109 24.85 22.61 -12.54
C ALA A 109 23.75 23.36 -13.31
N ALA A 110 24.11 24.36 -14.12
CA ALA A 110 23.16 25.09 -14.96
C ALA A 110 22.53 24.19 -16.03
N ILE A 111 23.31 23.29 -16.66
CA ILE A 111 22.80 22.32 -17.64
C ILE A 111 21.85 21.33 -16.98
N VAL A 112 22.22 20.76 -15.83
CA VAL A 112 21.38 19.81 -15.10
C VAL A 112 20.09 20.50 -14.63
N ALA A 113 20.18 21.68 -14.04
CA ALA A 113 19.02 22.43 -13.57
C ALA A 113 18.08 22.82 -14.72
N SER A 114 18.62 23.28 -15.86
CA SER A 114 17.80 23.62 -17.03
C SER A 114 17.15 22.39 -17.65
N THR A 115 17.84 21.25 -17.71
CA THR A 115 17.29 19.98 -18.20
C THR A 115 16.20 19.47 -17.27
N GLY A 116 16.43 19.48 -15.95
CA GLY A 116 15.42 19.12 -14.96
C GLY A 116 14.17 19.99 -15.05
N LYS A 117 14.32 21.32 -15.19
CA LYS A 117 13.19 22.23 -15.43
C LYS A 117 12.43 21.87 -16.69
N LYS A 118 13.12 21.56 -17.80
CA LYS A 118 12.47 21.15 -19.06
C LYS A 118 11.67 19.85 -18.87
N HIS A 119 12.23 18.85 -18.19
CA HIS A 119 11.50 17.60 -17.92
C HIS A 119 10.30 17.81 -17.00
N LEU A 120 10.40 18.67 -15.99
CA LEU A 120 9.27 19.00 -15.11
C LEU A 120 8.21 19.85 -15.80
N SER A 121 8.60 20.64 -16.80
CA SER A 121 7.68 21.47 -17.60
C SER A 121 7.01 20.68 -18.71
N ALA A 122 7.72 19.70 -19.29
CA ALA A 122 7.21 18.81 -20.34
C ALA A 122 6.41 17.63 -19.75
N ALA A 123 6.75 17.18 -18.55
CA ALA A 123 5.86 16.38 -17.74
C ALA A 123 4.77 17.32 -17.21
N THR A 124 3.76 17.57 -18.04
CA THR A 124 2.52 18.21 -17.63
C THR A 124 1.92 17.38 -16.48
N LEU A 125 2.33 17.66 -15.24
CA LEU A 125 1.73 17.15 -14.00
C LEU A 125 0.32 17.74 -13.78
N LYS A 126 -0.34 18.21 -14.84
CA LYS A 126 -1.78 18.32 -14.91
C LYS A 126 -2.24 17.07 -15.63
N PRO A 127 -2.66 16.02 -14.92
CA PRO A 127 -3.37 14.93 -15.57
C PRO A 127 -4.71 15.50 -16.01
N GLU A 128 -4.74 16.13 -17.18
CA GLU A 128 -5.94 16.80 -17.72
C GLU A 128 -7.10 15.83 -17.76
N GLN A 129 -6.82 14.58 -18.13
CA GLN A 129 -7.79 13.49 -18.11
C GLN A 129 -8.26 13.14 -16.69
N THR A 130 -7.38 13.01 -15.70
CA THR A 130 -7.81 12.72 -14.31
C THR A 130 -8.63 13.88 -13.73
N ILE A 131 -8.28 15.13 -14.08
CA ILE A 131 -9.05 16.30 -13.65
C ILE A 131 -10.43 16.33 -14.34
N GLU A 132 -10.51 15.90 -15.60
CA GLU A 132 -11.76 15.79 -16.35
C GLU A 132 -12.66 14.68 -15.80
N THR A 133 -12.12 13.47 -15.56
CA THR A 133 -12.86 12.36 -14.94
C THR A 133 -13.37 12.73 -13.55
N LEU A 134 -12.55 13.40 -12.72
CA LEU A 134 -12.99 13.87 -11.41
C LEU A 134 -14.10 14.95 -11.49
N LYS A 135 -14.12 15.77 -12.54
CA LYS A 135 -15.20 16.74 -12.77
C LYS A 135 -16.48 16.05 -13.20
N GLU A 136 -16.40 15.06 -14.09
CA GLU A 136 -17.54 14.26 -14.53
C GLU A 136 -18.15 13.48 -13.36
N ASP A 137 -17.33 12.81 -12.55
CA ASP A 137 -17.77 12.09 -11.35
C ASP A 137 -18.48 13.02 -10.36
N GLN A 138 -17.96 14.24 -10.17
CA GLN A 138 -18.58 15.22 -9.31
C GLN A 138 -19.91 15.73 -9.87
N GLN A 139 -20.05 15.85 -11.18
CA GLN A 139 -21.30 16.21 -11.84
C GLN A 139 -22.33 15.09 -11.73
N TRP A 140 -21.93 13.83 -11.98
CA TRP A 140 -22.79 12.66 -11.83
C TRP A 140 -23.30 12.51 -10.38
N ALA A 141 -22.42 12.66 -9.39
CA ALA A 141 -22.79 12.62 -7.98
C ALA A 141 -23.80 13.72 -7.60
N LYS A 142 -23.63 14.95 -8.12
CA LYS A 142 -24.57 16.05 -7.90
C LYS A 142 -25.94 15.78 -8.56
N GLN A 143 -25.96 15.19 -9.76
CA GLN A 143 -27.19 14.83 -10.44
C GLN A 143 -27.97 13.74 -9.68
N GLN A 144 -27.27 12.75 -9.14
CA GLN A 144 -27.87 11.66 -8.35
C GLN A 144 -28.50 12.17 -7.04
N ILE A 145 -27.87 13.13 -6.38
CA ILE A 145 -28.43 13.72 -5.14
C ILE A 145 -29.68 14.56 -5.45
N ASN A 146 -29.69 15.28 -6.58
CA ASN A 146 -30.84 16.09 -6.99
C ASN A 146 -32.01 15.26 -7.52
N SER A 147 -31.77 14.08 -8.09
CA SER A 147 -32.83 13.18 -8.57
C SER A 147 -33.57 12.47 -7.43
N VAL A 148 -32.89 12.18 -6.31
CA VAL A 148 -33.49 11.57 -5.11
C VAL A 148 -34.34 12.56 -4.30
N LYS A 149 -34.11 13.87 -4.45
CA LYS A 149 -34.83 14.92 -3.71
C LYS A 149 -36.10 15.43 -4.42
N ARG A 150 -36.47 14.85 -5.57
CA ARG A 150 -37.70 15.18 -6.32
C ARG A 150 -38.76 14.12 -6.15
#